data_AF-A0A2J8KQQ7-F1
#
_entry.id   AF-A0A2J8KQQ7-F1
#
_cell.length_a   1.000
_cell.length_b   1.000
_cell.length_c   1.000
_cell.angle_alpha   90.00
_cell.angle_beta   90.00
_cell.angle_gamma   90.00
#
_symmetry.space_group_name_H-M   'P 1'
#
loop_
_entity.id
_entity.type
_entity.pdbx_description
1 polymer ?
#
loop_
_entity_poly.entity_id
_entity_poly.type
_entity_poly.pdbx_seq_one_letter_code
_entity_poly.pdbx_strand_id
1 'polypeptide(L)'
;MERGAGAKLLPLPLLLRATGFTCAQADGRNGYTAVIEVTSGGPWGDWAWPEMCPDGFFASGFSLKVEPPQGIPGDDTALNGIRLHCARGNVLGNTHVVESQSGRWGTGVEDPLG
;
A
#
# COMPACT_ATOMS: atom_id res chain seq x y z
N MET A 1 -59.82 26.97 38.04
CA MET A 1 -58.82 28.03 37.80
C MET A 1 -57.91 27.55 36.69
N GLU A 2 -58.17 28.06 35.49
CA GLU A 2 -57.33 27.92 34.30
C GLU A 2 -55.93 28.49 34.57
N ARG A 3 -54.88 27.74 34.22
CA ARG A 3 -53.55 28.32 33.94
C ARG A 3 -52.96 27.59 32.74
N GLY A 4 -53.21 28.15 31.57
CA GLY A 4 -52.58 27.76 30.32
C GLY A 4 -51.06 27.90 30.39
N ALA A 5 -50.36 26.84 30.00
CA ALA A 5 -48.94 26.90 29.72
C ALA A 5 -48.77 27.22 28.22
N GLY A 6 -48.46 28.48 27.91
CA GLY A 6 -48.16 28.91 26.56
C GLY A 6 -46.95 28.15 26.00
N ALA A 7 -47.15 27.49 24.86
CA ALA A 7 -46.06 26.90 24.09
C ALA A 7 -45.13 28.03 23.61
N LYS A 8 -43.93 28.13 24.19
CA LYS A 8 -42.88 29.02 23.71
C LYS A 8 -42.28 28.41 22.45
N LEU A 9 -42.65 28.94 21.29
CA LEU A 9 -41.98 28.70 20.01
C LEU A 9 -40.53 29.16 20.13
N LEU A 10 -39.61 28.20 20.19
CA LEU A 10 -38.17 28.47 20.11
C LEU A 10 -37.81 28.77 18.64
N PRO A 11 -37.07 29.86 18.35
CA PRO A 11 -36.64 30.16 17.00
C PRO A 11 -35.69 29.06 16.49
N LEU A 12 -35.82 28.77 15.19
CA LEU A 12 -35.26 27.59 14.53
C LEU A 12 -33.73 27.52 14.28
N PRO A 13 -32.82 28.45 14.64
CA PRO A 13 -31.41 28.25 14.30
C PRO A 13 -30.58 27.59 15.42
N LEU A 14 -31.20 27.03 16.46
CA LEU A 14 -30.49 26.38 17.57
C LEU A 14 -30.51 24.84 17.52
N LEU A 15 -30.46 24.26 16.32
CA LEU A 15 -30.29 22.80 16.12
C LEU A 15 -28.98 22.43 15.40
N LEU A 16 -28.14 23.39 15.00
CA LEU A 16 -26.94 23.11 14.18
C LEU A 16 -25.62 23.03 14.96
N ARG A 17 -25.64 22.65 16.25
CA ARG A 17 -24.40 22.43 17.02
C ARG A 17 -24.59 21.26 17.99
N ALA A 18 -24.40 20.03 17.52
CA ALA A 18 -23.80 18.93 18.30
C ALA A 18 -23.89 17.54 17.63
N THR A 19 -24.46 17.36 16.44
CA THR A 19 -24.06 16.19 15.63
C THR A 19 -22.77 16.55 14.94
N GLY A 20 -21.69 16.59 15.73
CA GLY A 20 -20.37 16.45 15.17
C GLY A 20 -20.42 15.21 14.29
N PHE A 21 -20.36 15.43 12.98
CA PHE A 21 -19.76 14.44 12.11
C PHE A 21 -18.35 14.25 12.67
N THR A 22 -18.21 13.36 13.64
CA THR A 22 -16.97 12.61 13.75
C THR A 22 -16.93 11.86 12.43
N CYS A 23 -16.23 12.42 11.44
CA CYS A 23 -15.59 11.55 10.47
C CYS A 23 -14.94 10.49 11.33
N ALA A 24 -15.40 9.25 11.23
CA ALA A 24 -14.63 8.14 11.77
C ALA A 24 -13.23 8.38 11.22
N GLN A 25 -12.29 8.72 12.09
CA GLN A 25 -10.89 8.66 11.73
C GLN A 25 -10.67 7.17 11.54
N ALA A 26 -10.92 6.70 10.30
CA ALA A 26 -10.07 5.68 9.74
C ALA A 26 -8.66 6.15 10.07
N ASP A 27 -7.86 5.26 10.63
CA ASP A 27 -6.45 5.48 10.84
C ASP A 27 -5.77 5.63 9.47
N GLY A 28 -6.05 6.74 8.79
CA GLY A 28 -5.58 7.09 7.45
C GLY A 28 -4.27 7.84 7.52
N ARG A 29 -3.46 7.55 8.55
CA ARG A 29 -2.14 8.16 8.73
C ARG A 29 -1.06 7.38 8.00
N ASN A 30 -1.34 6.14 7.62
CA ASN A 30 -0.45 5.28 6.84
C ASN A 30 -1.21 4.81 5.60
N GLY A 31 -0.62 4.95 4.41
CA GLY A 31 -1.25 4.61 3.13
C GLY A 31 -1.51 3.11 2.89
N TYR A 32 -1.58 2.29 3.95
CA TYR A 32 -1.82 0.86 3.92
C TYR A 32 -2.54 0.40 5.19
N THR A 33 -3.36 -0.66 5.08
CA THR A 33 -4.20 -1.16 6.18
C THR A 33 -3.50 -2.22 7.04
N ALA A 34 -2.53 -2.94 6.47
CA ALA A 34 -1.76 -3.98 7.15
C ALA A 34 -0.43 -4.22 6.42
N VAL A 35 0.54 -4.83 7.13
CA VAL A 35 1.80 -5.33 6.57
C VAL A 35 1.80 -6.86 6.70
N ILE A 36 2.21 -7.54 5.64
CA ILE A 36 2.38 -9.01 5.63
C ILE A 36 3.86 -9.30 5.79
N GLU A 37 4.24 -10.05 6.82
CA GLU A 37 5.63 -10.36 7.16
C GLU A 37 5.82 -11.87 7.40
N VAL A 38 7.05 -12.35 7.22
CA VAL A 38 7.45 -13.75 7.46
C VAL A 38 8.63 -13.79 8.43
N THR A 39 8.65 -14.77 9.33
CA THR A 39 9.67 -14.88 10.40
C THR A 39 11.02 -15.43 9.95
N SER A 40 11.16 -15.86 8.69
CA SER A 40 12.37 -16.47 8.14
C SER A 40 13.37 -15.47 7.52
N GLY A 41 13.10 -14.16 7.61
CA GLY A 41 14.01 -13.13 7.14
C GLY A 41 15.32 -13.13 7.96
N GLY A 42 16.45 -12.94 7.28
CA GLY A 42 17.75 -12.79 7.94
C GLY A 42 17.83 -11.49 8.76
N PRO A 43 18.68 -11.41 9.79
CA PRO A 43 18.77 -10.24 10.67
C PRO A 43 19.65 -9.11 10.13
N TRP A 44 20.24 -9.29 8.94
CA TRP A 44 21.24 -8.39 8.37
C TRP A 44 20.66 -7.54 7.24
N GLY A 45 21.19 -6.32 7.09
CA GLY A 45 20.71 -5.33 6.13
C GLY A 45 19.75 -4.33 6.76
N ASP A 46 19.52 -3.22 6.06
CA ASP A 46 18.60 -2.17 6.47
C ASP A 46 17.38 -2.16 5.55
N TRP A 47 16.21 -1.89 6.12
CA TRP A 47 15.00 -1.69 5.32
C TRP A 47 15.06 -0.36 4.59
N ALA A 48 14.85 -0.42 3.27
CA ALA A 48 14.63 0.77 2.46
C ALA A 48 13.21 1.31 2.65
N TRP A 49 12.94 2.47 2.04
CA TRP A 49 11.60 3.04 2.02
C TRP A 49 10.61 2.12 1.28
N PRO A 50 9.37 1.98 1.80
CA PRO A 50 8.36 1.18 1.14
C PRO A 50 7.91 1.88 -0.16
N GLU A 51 7.86 1.11 -1.23
CA GLU A 51 7.29 1.55 -2.50
C GLU A 51 5.87 1.02 -2.64
N MET A 52 4.94 1.88 -3.05
CA MET A 52 3.52 1.55 -3.16
C MET A 52 3.05 1.71 -4.60
N CYS A 53 2.18 0.80 -5.05
CA CYS A 53 1.44 1.02 -6.28
C CYS A 53 0.68 2.36 -6.22
N PRO A 54 0.52 3.06 -7.36
CA PRO A 54 -0.26 4.29 -7.40
C PRO A 54 -1.68 4.09 -6.86
N ASP A 55 -2.31 5.17 -6.39
CA ASP A 55 -3.65 5.11 -5.82
C ASP A 55 -4.66 4.44 -6.78
N GLY A 56 -5.35 3.41 -6.27
CA GLY A 56 -6.31 2.63 -7.04
C GLY A 56 -5.70 1.50 -7.89
N PHE A 57 -4.39 1.26 -7.80
CA PHE A 57 -3.71 0.09 -8.34
C PHE A 57 -3.30 -0.87 -7.21
N PHE A 58 -3.25 -2.15 -7.53
CA PHE A 58 -2.83 -3.21 -6.61
C PHE A 58 -1.76 -4.07 -7.26
N ALA A 59 -0.86 -4.63 -6.46
CA ALA A 59 0.10 -5.61 -6.95
C ALA A 59 -0.65 -6.84 -7.48
N SER A 60 -0.45 -7.16 -8.76
CA SER A 60 -1.05 -8.29 -9.47
C SER A 60 -0.02 -9.32 -9.90
N GLY A 61 1.27 -8.97 -9.87
CA GLY A 61 2.37 -9.85 -10.22
C GLY A 61 3.68 -9.33 -9.66
N PHE A 62 4.73 -10.15 -9.78
CA PHE A 62 6.07 -9.77 -9.36
C PHE A 62 7.13 -10.39 -10.25
N SER A 63 8.33 -9.87 -10.07
CA SER A 63 9.49 -10.11 -10.89
C SER A 63 10.72 -10.11 -9.95
N LEU A 64 11.64 -11.07 -10.09
CA LEU A 64 12.83 -11.21 -9.23
C LEU A 64 14.14 -10.91 -9.95
N LYS A 65 15.03 -10.16 -9.31
CA LYS A 65 16.41 -9.99 -9.77
C LYS A 65 17.29 -11.04 -9.09
N VAL A 66 17.85 -11.96 -9.87
CA VAL A 66 18.70 -13.05 -9.38
C VAL A 66 19.95 -13.16 -10.24
N GLU A 67 21.04 -13.68 -9.68
CA GLU A 67 22.18 -14.03 -10.50
C GLU A 67 21.92 -15.31 -11.31
N PRO A 68 22.37 -15.35 -12.58
CA PRO A 68 22.46 -16.61 -13.29
C PRO A 68 23.37 -17.58 -12.54
N PRO A 69 23.20 -18.90 -12.71
CA PRO A 69 24.09 -19.89 -12.12
C PRO A 69 25.56 -19.60 -12.45
N GLN A 70 26.40 -19.42 -11.42
CA GLN A 70 27.82 -19.11 -11.54
C GLN A 70 28.68 -20.37 -11.78
N GLY A 71 28.12 -21.56 -11.55
CA GLY A 71 28.83 -22.83 -11.75
C GLY A 71 29.95 -23.06 -10.73
N ILE A 72 30.80 -24.06 -10.92
CA ILE A 72 31.91 -24.35 -9.98
C ILE A 72 33.16 -23.55 -10.41
N PRO A 73 33.82 -22.77 -9.52
CA PRO A 73 33.70 -22.75 -8.05
C PRO A 73 32.90 -21.57 -7.46
N GLY A 74 31.95 -20.98 -8.20
CA GLY A 74 31.19 -19.82 -7.76
C GLY A 74 29.98 -20.20 -6.90
N ASP A 75 29.85 -19.55 -5.74
CA ASP A 75 28.59 -19.55 -5.01
C ASP A 75 27.61 -18.59 -5.71
N ASP A 76 26.39 -19.05 -5.95
CA ASP A 76 25.32 -18.19 -6.46
C ASP A 76 24.90 -17.19 -5.38
N THR A 77 24.78 -15.90 -5.72
CA THR A 77 24.17 -14.95 -4.78
C THR A 77 22.66 -15.23 -4.61
N ALA A 78 22.11 -14.78 -3.49
CA ALA A 78 20.68 -14.87 -3.22
C ALA A 78 19.85 -13.93 -4.12
N LEU A 79 18.55 -13.82 -3.82
CA LEU A 79 17.67 -12.83 -4.42
C LEU A 79 18.21 -11.41 -4.16
N ASN A 80 18.40 -10.64 -5.23
CA ASN A 80 18.99 -9.30 -5.18
C ASN A 80 17.95 -8.17 -5.34
N GLY A 81 16.71 -8.46 -5.73
CA GLY A 81 15.67 -7.45 -5.83
C GLY A 81 14.30 -8.02 -6.19
N ILE A 82 13.25 -7.27 -5.85
CA ILE A 82 11.86 -7.60 -6.17
C ILE A 82 11.23 -6.39 -6.85
N ARG A 83 10.55 -6.66 -7.96
CA ARG A 83 9.78 -5.69 -8.73
C ARG A 83 8.32 -6.13 -8.71
N LEU A 84 7.42 -5.23 -8.34
CA LEU A 84 5.98 -5.49 -8.34
C LEU A 84 5.33 -4.89 -9.59
N HIS A 85 4.45 -5.68 -10.19
CA HIS A 85 3.58 -5.26 -11.29
C HIS A 85 2.22 -4.87 -10.70
N CYS A 86 1.85 -3.62 -10.90
CA CYS A 86 0.63 -3.00 -10.39
C CYS A 86 -0.42 -2.92 -11.48
N ALA A 87 -1.63 -3.41 -11.20
CA ALA A 87 -2.77 -3.37 -12.10
C ALA A 87 -4.02 -2.78 -11.42
N ARG A 88 -4.92 -2.23 -12.24
CA ARG A 88 -6.22 -1.73 -11.80
C ARG A 88 -7.32 -2.49 -12.54
N GLY A 89 -8.01 -3.36 -11.81
CA GLY A 89 -9.01 -4.26 -12.40
C GLY A 89 -8.39 -5.26 -13.39
N ASN A 90 -9.22 -5.82 -14.27
CA ASN A 90 -8.82 -6.88 -15.22
C ASN A 90 -8.30 -6.34 -16.57
N VAL A 91 -7.82 -5.10 -16.64
CA VAL A 91 -7.49 -4.46 -17.92
C VAL A 91 -5.98 -4.45 -18.15
N LEU A 92 -5.55 -5.33 -19.06
CA LEU A 92 -4.26 -5.25 -19.76
C LEU A 92 -4.19 -3.89 -20.47
N GLY A 93 -3.35 -2.97 -19.98
CA GLY A 93 -3.15 -1.68 -20.63
C GLY A 93 -2.73 -0.51 -19.73
N ASN A 94 -2.77 -0.65 -18.41
CA ASN A 94 -2.23 0.33 -17.47
C ASN A 94 -1.41 -0.40 -16.38
N THR A 95 -0.29 -0.99 -16.76
CA THR A 95 0.57 -1.69 -15.80
C THR A 95 1.62 -0.71 -15.27
N HIS A 96 1.61 -0.45 -13.97
CA HIS A 96 2.70 0.29 -13.30
C HIS A 96 3.68 -0.69 -12.70
N VAL A 97 4.91 -0.25 -12.52
CA VAL A 97 5.96 -1.06 -11.91
C VAL A 97 6.57 -0.28 -10.77
N VAL A 98 6.74 -0.95 -9.61
CA VAL A 98 7.43 -0.39 -8.45
C VAL A 98 8.51 -1.35 -7.97
N GLU A 99 9.65 -0.81 -7.58
CA GLU A 99 10.82 -1.55 -7.11
C GLU A 99 11.49 -0.71 -6.02
N SER A 100 11.73 -1.32 -4.85
CA SER A 100 12.47 -0.66 -3.76
C SER A 100 13.99 -0.78 -4.02
N GLN A 101 14.82 -0.72 -2.97
CA GLN A 101 16.25 -0.91 -3.10
C GLN A 101 16.58 -2.31 -3.68
N SER A 102 17.38 -2.34 -4.75
CA SER A 102 17.88 -3.56 -5.35
C SER A 102 19.41 -3.61 -5.40
N GLY A 103 19.94 -4.83 -5.28
CA GLY A 103 21.35 -5.16 -5.31
C GLY A 103 21.97 -4.97 -6.68
N ARG A 104 23.30 -4.81 -6.70
CA ARG A 104 24.08 -4.60 -7.93
C ARG A 104 24.04 -5.81 -8.87
N TRP A 105 24.01 -7.00 -8.29
CA TRP A 105 24.22 -8.27 -8.98
C TRP A 105 22.93 -8.86 -9.56
N GLY A 106 23.09 -9.73 -10.56
CA GLY A 106 22.00 -10.33 -11.33
C GLY A 106 21.49 -9.48 -12.49
N THR A 107 20.84 -10.15 -13.45
CA THR A 107 20.15 -9.49 -14.57
C THR A 107 18.70 -9.20 -14.19
N GLY A 108 18.14 -8.16 -14.79
CA GLY A 108 16.78 -7.73 -14.54
C GLY A 108 15.76 -8.80 -14.88
N VAL A 109 14.59 -8.64 -14.27
CA VAL A 109 13.38 -9.40 -14.57
C VAL A 109 12.72 -8.74 -15.76
N GLU A 110 13.12 -9.17 -16.93
CA GLU A 110 12.56 -8.69 -18.19
C GLU A 110 11.10 -9.13 -18.27
N ASP A 111 10.24 -8.19 -18.65
CA ASP A 111 8.89 -8.50 -19.10
C ASP A 111 9.02 -9.28 -20.42
N PRO A 112 8.37 -10.44 -20.62
CA PRO A 112 8.35 -11.08 -21.94
C PRO A 112 7.77 -10.19 -23.06
N LEU A 113 7.28 -8.99 -22.73
CA LEU A 113 6.69 -8.02 -23.64
C LEU A 113 7.49 -6.71 -23.80
N GLY A 114 8.78 -6.68 -23.48
CA GLY A 114 9.65 -5.56 -23.84
C GLY A 114 11.13 -5.78 -23.61
#